data_AF-A0A379ERK6-F1
#
_entry.id   AF-A0A379ERK6-F1
#
_cell.length_a   1.000
_cell.length_b   1.000
_cell.length_c   1.000
_cell.angle_alpha   90.00
_cell.angle_beta   90.00
_cell.angle_gamma   90.00
#
_symmetry.space_group_name_H-M   'P 1'
#
loop_
_entity.id
_entity.type
_entity.pdbx_description
1 polymer ?
#
loop_
_entity_poly.entity_id
_entity_poly.type
_entity_poly.pdbx_seq_one_letter_code
_entity_poly.pdbx_strand_id
1 'polypeptide(L)' 'MGKLFTPEYKKQCVEMVLDGKHSVTQVCKMMRVSQSALNSWRRQIYYLTILTQIEF' A
#
# COMPACT_ATOMS: atom_id res chain seq x y z
N MET A 1 -0.75 -21.23 7.43
CA MET A 1 -1.86 -20.25 7.39
C MET A 1 -1.30 -18.88 7.07
N GLY A 2 -1.37 -18.45 5.81
CA GLY A 2 -1.00 -17.08 5.44
C GLY A 2 -2.13 -16.13 5.84
N LYS A 3 -1.84 -15.06 6.57
CA LYS A 3 -2.81 -13.97 6.76
C LYS A 3 -3.24 -13.49 5.37
N LEU A 4 -4.49 -13.76 5.01
CA LEU A 4 -5.10 -13.25 3.80
C LEU A 4 -5.30 -11.75 4.00
N PHE A 5 -4.35 -10.95 3.52
CA PHE A 5 -4.51 -9.51 3.48
C PHE A 5 -5.58 -9.18 2.45
N THR A 6 -6.72 -8.65 2.92
CA THR A 6 -7.81 -8.20 2.06
C THR A 6 -7.33 -7.08 1.14
N PRO A 7 -7.93 -6.93 -0.05
CA PRO A 7 -7.57 -5.86 -0.98
C PRO A 7 -7.70 -4.46 -0.34
N GLU A 8 -8.75 -4.23 0.45
CA GLU A 8 -8.96 -2.99 1.21
C GLU A 8 -7.82 -2.70 2.18
N TYR A 9 -7.36 -3.73 2.90
CA TYR A 9 -6.25 -3.58 3.85
C TYR A 9 -4.95 -3.19 3.15
N LYS A 10 -4.66 -3.78 1.99
CA LYS A 10 -3.49 -3.41 1.17
C LYS A 10 -3.59 -1.96 0.70
N LYS A 11 -4.78 -1.54 0.27
CA LYS A 11 -5.06 -0.18 -0.18
C LYS A 11 -4.82 0.83 0.94
N GLN A 12 -5.41 0.60 2.13
CA GLN A 12 -5.24 1.47 3.29
C GLN A 12 -3.77 1.63 3.70
N CYS A 13 -2.98 0.54 3.67
CA CYS A 13 -1.54 0.63 3.96
C CYS A 13 -0.80 1.49 2.93
N VAL A 14 -1.11 1.36 1.65
CA VAL A 14 -0.44 2.11 0.59
C VAL A 14 -0.89 3.57 0.57
N GLU A 15 -2.17 3.86 0.78
CA GLU A 15 -2.70 5.22 0.92
C GLU A 15 -2.03 5.98 2.07
N MET A 16 -1.81 5.33 3.22
CA MET A 16 -1.12 5.94 4.36
C MET A 16 0.34 6.30 4.05
N VAL A 17 1.00 5.54 3.17
CA VAL A 17 2.35 5.87 2.67
C VAL A 17 2.31 6.97 1.61
N LEU A 18 1.32 6.96 0.71
CA LEU A 18 1.16 7.94 -0.37
C LEU A 18 0.72 9.32 0.13
N ASP A 19 -0.07 9.36 1.19
CA ASP A 19 -0.48 10.59 1.90
C ASP A 19 0.73 11.34 2.51
N GLY A 20 1.93 10.73 2.50
CA GLY A 20 3.18 11.37 2.89
C GLY A 20 3.34 11.61 4.40
N LYS A 21 2.28 11.37 5.19
CA LYS A 21 2.30 11.51 6.66
C LYS A 21 3.09 10.40 7.36
N HIS A 22 3.23 9.23 6.74
CA HIS A 22 3.93 8.10 7.35
C HIS A 22 4.94 7.48 6.37
N SER A 23 6.16 7.27 6.85
CA SER A 23 7.18 6.52 6.12
C SER A 23 6.81 5.04 6.05
N VAL A 24 7.28 4.34 5.01
CA VAL A 24 7.07 2.88 4.80
C VAL A 24 7.37 2.08 6.08
N THR A 25 8.44 2.41 6.79
CA THR A 25 8.84 1.74 8.04
C THR A 25 7.83 1.96 9.18
N GLN A 26 7.25 3.16 9.29
CA GLN A 26 6.23 3.47 10.31
C GLN A 26 4.95 2.69 10.02
N VAL A 27 4.50 2.67 8.76
CA VAL A 27 3.32 1.92 8.35
C VAL A 27 3.52 0.42 8.54
N CYS A 28 4.71 -0.12 8.23
CA CYS A 28 5.07 -1.51 8.52
C CYS A 28 4.89 -1.87 10.00
N LYS A 29 5.39 -1.02 10.90
CA LYS A 29 5.27 -1.25 12.35
C LYS A 29 3.82 -1.13 12.83
N MET A 30 3.12 -0.10 12.37
CA MET A 30 1.73 0.20 12.75
C MET A 30 0.76 -0.89 12.29
N MET A 31 0.88 -1.29 11.01
CA MET A 31 0.00 -2.28 10.40
C MET A 31 0.50 -3.72 10.62
N ARG A 32 1.71 -3.91 11.16
CA ARG A 32 2.35 -5.24 11.32
C ARG A 32 2.47 -5.99 9.99
N VAL A 33 2.86 -5.26 8.96
CA VAL A 33 3.12 -5.78 7.60
C VAL A 33 4.63 -5.73 7.31
N SER A 34 5.13 -6.71 6.56
CA SER A 34 6.53 -6.71 6.10
C SER A 34 6.78 -5.64 5.05
N GLN A 35 7.97 -5.02 5.11
CA GLN A 35 8.36 -3.96 4.18
C GLN A 35 8.37 -4.40 2.72
N SER A 36 8.77 -5.65 2.47
CA SER A 36 8.73 -6.26 1.14
C SER A 36 7.30 -6.37 0.58
N ALA A 37 6.33 -6.73 1.43
CA ALA A 37 4.93 -6.83 1.03
C ALA A 37 4.34 -5.44 0.71
N LEU A 38 4.60 -4.47 1.58
CA LEU A 38 4.14 -3.09 1.39
C LEU A 38 4.74 -2.45 0.12
N ASN A 39 6.03 -2.68 -0.16
CA ASN A 39 6.67 -2.20 -1.39
C ASN A 39 6.12 -2.88 -2.66
N SER A 40 5.76 -4.16 -2.58
CA SER A 40 5.10 -4.86 -3.69
C SER A 40 3.71 -4.28 -3.97
N TRP A 41 2.91 -4.05 -2.93
CA TRP A 41 1.57 -3.45 -3.06
C TRP A 41 1.64 -2.01 -3.55
N ARG A 42 2.62 -1.23 -3.07
CA ARG A 42 2.83 0.14 -3.53
C ARG A 42 3.10 0.18 -5.03
N ARG A 43 3.92 -0.73 -5.56
CA ARG A 43 4.18 -0.81 -7.01
C ARG A 43 2.91 -1.17 -7.80
N GLN A 44 2.14 -2.15 -7.33
CA GLN A 44 0.89 -2.54 -8.01
C GLN A 44 -0.17 -1.44 -8.00
N ILE A 45 -0.38 -0.80 -6.85
CA ILE A 45 -1.37 0.27 -6.70
C ILE A 45 -0.93 1.52 -7.43
N TYR A 46 0.36 1.90 -7.40
CA TYR A 46 0.84 3.07 -8.12
C TYR A 46 0.58 2.98 -9.63
N TYR A 47 0.77 1.80 -10.22
CA TYR A 47 0.43 1.56 -11.63
C TYR A 47 -1.08 1.72 -11.89
N LEU A 48 -1.92 1.16 -11.01
CA LEU A 48 -3.38 1.31 -11.10
C LEU A 48 -3.82 2.77 -10.93
N THR A 49 -3.26 3.51 -9.96
CA THR A 49 -3.60 4.91 -9.69
C THR A 49 -3.22 5.82 -10.85
N ILE A 50 -2.04 5.63 -11.46
CA ILE A 50 -1.65 6.37 -12.66
C ILE A 50 -2.63 6.10 -13.81
N LEU A 51 -3.00 4.84 -14.03
CA LEU A 51 -3.95 4.49 -15.08
C LEU A 51 -5.36 5.04 -14.84
N THR A 52 -5.83 5.10 -13.59
CA THR A 52 -7.15 5.68 -13.26
C THR A 52 -7.20 7.20 -13.22
N GLN A 53 -6.05 7.89 -13.25
CA GLN A 53 -5.97 9.35 -13.37
C GLN A 53 -5.83 9.79 -14.84
N ILE A 54 -5.69 8.85 -15.77
CA ILE A 54 -5.80 9.06 -17.22
C ILE A 54 -7.19 8.55 -17.66
N GLU A 55 -8.23 9.05 -17.03
CA GLU A 55 -9.58 9.04 -17.60
C GLU A 55 -9.88 10.53 -17.79
N PHE A 56 -9.67 10.99 -19.03
CA PHE A 56 -9.95 12.35 -19.50
C PHE A 56 -11.46 12.61 -19.52
#